data_AF-A0A2G5NNQ7-F1
#
_entry.id   AF-A0A2G5NNQ7-F1
#
_cell.length_a   1.000
_cell.length_b   1.000
_cell.length_c   1.000
_cell.angle_alpha   90.00
_cell.angle_beta   90.00
_cell.angle_gamma   90.00
#
_symmetry.space_group_name_H-M   'P 1'
#
loop_
_entity.id
_entity.type
_entity.pdbx_description
1 polymer ?
#
loop_
_entity_poly.entity_id
_entity_poly.type
_entity_poly.pdbx_seq_one_letter_code
_entity_poly.pdbx_strand_id
1 'polypeptide(L)'
;MGTKAKWIASILIGLTIIGLIALWESNKPEQPNLVGYFGSTPQEMKGKSFNSIDEAVDEFAKTYTEEAKVSKYDVYYKATTKYQKQHQIPGVIVFNMPVDNEKHEVLHIAPFYINEKDNHYSVAAYSISVSTDRIKESPKYVIYTQPLKNNNYDFIFSKHKLYLPESDVVINMKKHKLFMGILNYDNSYIEI
;
A
#
# COMPACT_ATOMS: atom_id res chain seq x y z
N MET A 1 32.46 -40.26 44.41
CA MET A 1 31.11 -39.66 44.25
C MET A 1 31.10 -38.48 43.25
N GLY A 2 31.81 -38.56 42.11
CA GLY A 2 32.11 -37.36 41.29
C GLY A 2 31.47 -37.29 39.90
N THR A 3 30.82 -38.35 39.41
CA THR A 3 30.28 -38.41 38.02
C THR A 3 28.78 -38.11 37.96
N LYS A 4 27.97 -38.61 38.91
CA LYS A 4 26.52 -38.35 38.95
C LYS A 4 26.19 -36.88 39.21
N ALA A 5 26.91 -36.23 40.13
CA ALA A 5 26.73 -34.81 40.44
C ALA A 5 27.09 -33.89 39.27
N LYS A 6 28.14 -34.23 38.49
CA LYS A 6 28.53 -33.49 37.28
C LYS A 6 27.50 -33.62 36.16
N TRP A 7 26.87 -34.79 36.02
CA TRP A 7 25.83 -35.02 35.02
C TRP A 7 24.55 -34.23 35.35
N ILE A 8 24.12 -34.25 36.61
CA ILE A 8 22.97 -33.47 37.09
C ILE A 8 23.21 -31.96 36.94
N ALA A 9 24.42 -31.48 37.28
CA ALA A 9 24.78 -30.08 37.10
C ALA A 9 24.78 -29.66 35.61
N SER A 10 25.27 -30.53 34.72
CA SER A 10 25.29 -30.26 33.28
C SER A 10 23.87 -30.17 32.68
N ILE A 11 22.95 -31.04 33.14
CA ILE A 11 21.53 -30.99 32.76
C ILE A 11 20.87 -29.71 33.26
N LEU A 12 21.10 -29.33 34.52
CA LEU A 12 20.53 -28.12 35.10
C LEU A 12 20.99 -26.86 34.36
N ILE A 13 22.28 -26.79 33.99
CA ILE A 13 22.81 -25.69 33.18
C ILE A 13 22.14 -25.65 31.80
N GLY A 14 22.02 -26.82 31.13
CA GLY A 14 21.35 -26.91 29.84
C GLY A 14 19.88 -26.45 29.88
N LEU A 15 19.13 -26.90 30.89
CA LEU A 15 17.72 -26.50 31.09
C LEU A 15 17.59 -25.01 31.42
N THR A 16 18.53 -24.44 32.17
CA THR A 16 18.54 -23.02 32.49
C THR A 16 18.80 -22.17 31.24
N ILE A 17 19.72 -22.59 30.37
CA ILE A 17 19.99 -21.92 29.09
C ILE A 17 18.76 -21.99 28.17
N ILE A 18 18.14 -23.17 28.05
CA ILE A 18 16.91 -23.33 27.24
C ILE A 18 15.78 -22.46 27.79
N GLY A 19 15.59 -22.44 29.11
CA GLY A 19 14.60 -21.59 29.78
C GLY A 19 14.86 -20.10 29.55
N LEU A 20 16.13 -19.67 29.60
CA LEU A 20 16.52 -18.29 29.30
C LEU A 20 16.31 -17.92 27.83
N ILE A 21 16.55 -18.84 26.89
CA ILE A 21 16.26 -18.61 25.47
C ILE A 21 14.76 -18.49 25.24
N ALA A 22 13.95 -19.39 25.82
CA ALA A 22 12.50 -19.34 25.70
C ALA A 22 11.90 -18.07 26.33
N LEU A 23 12.40 -17.65 27.50
CA LEU A 23 12.04 -16.39 28.15
C LEU A 23 12.49 -15.18 27.32
N TRP A 24 13.68 -15.24 26.71
CA TRP A 24 14.16 -14.18 25.84
C TRP A 24 13.30 -14.09 24.58
N GLU A 25 12.92 -15.20 23.96
CA GLU A 25 12.01 -15.22 22.81
C GLU A 25 10.60 -14.73 23.15
N SER A 26 10.05 -15.08 24.32
CA SER A 26 8.73 -14.59 24.75
C SER A 26 8.74 -13.12 25.15
N ASN A 27 9.89 -12.61 25.63
CA ASN A 27 10.06 -11.22 26.05
C ASN A 27 10.83 -10.38 25.02
N LYS A 28 11.04 -10.88 23.79
CA LYS A 28 11.49 -10.00 22.71
C LYS A 28 10.44 -8.89 22.66
N PRO A 29 10.83 -7.61 22.87
CA PRO A 29 9.88 -6.54 22.67
C PRO A 29 9.33 -6.72 21.27
N GLU A 30 8.01 -6.91 21.15
CA GLU A 30 7.35 -6.85 19.86
C GLU A 30 7.85 -5.56 19.23
N GLN A 31 8.64 -5.69 18.16
CA GLN A 31 9.06 -4.51 17.43
C GLN A 31 7.78 -3.75 17.12
N PRO A 32 7.68 -2.45 17.46
CA PRO A 32 6.52 -1.69 17.05
C PRO A 32 6.39 -1.90 15.55
N ASN A 33 5.26 -2.47 15.11
CA ASN A 33 4.92 -2.58 13.69
C ASN A 33 4.58 -1.17 13.18
N LEU A 34 5.52 -0.24 13.29
CA LEU A 34 5.46 1.05 12.64
C LEU A 34 5.68 0.79 11.15
N VAL A 35 4.59 0.55 10.42
CA VAL A 35 4.66 0.55 8.96
C VAL A 35 4.57 2.00 8.50
N GLY A 36 5.68 2.71 8.70
CA GLY A 36 5.90 4.03 8.14
C GLY A 36 6.15 3.88 6.65
N TYR A 37 5.15 4.21 5.84
CA TYR A 37 5.29 4.51 4.41
C TYR A 37 5.81 3.36 3.53
N PHE A 38 4.89 2.65 2.86
CA PHE A 38 5.23 1.74 1.77
C PHE A 38 5.01 2.47 0.44
N GLY A 39 6.04 2.64 -0.39
CA GLY A 39 6.06 3.83 -1.26
C GLY A 39 6.62 3.71 -2.66
N SER A 40 7.02 2.54 -3.12
CA SER A 40 7.48 2.44 -4.50
C SER A 40 7.18 1.07 -5.10
N THR A 41 7.32 1.01 -6.42
CA THR A 41 7.21 -0.22 -7.19
C THR A 41 8.12 -1.30 -6.57
N PRO A 42 7.57 -2.46 -6.15
CA PRO A 42 8.36 -3.57 -5.64
C PRO A 42 9.46 -3.96 -6.63
N GLN A 43 10.64 -4.33 -6.13
CA GLN A 43 11.78 -4.66 -6.99
C GLN A 43 11.43 -5.79 -7.97
N GLU A 44 10.67 -6.78 -7.52
CA GLU A 44 10.22 -7.91 -8.34
C GLU A 44 9.26 -7.51 -9.47
N MET A 45 8.66 -6.33 -9.40
CA MET A 45 7.76 -5.81 -10.44
C MET A 45 8.48 -4.94 -11.47
N LYS A 46 9.71 -4.49 -11.18
CA LYS A 46 10.44 -3.60 -12.10
C LYS A 46 10.83 -4.34 -13.38
N GLY A 47 10.43 -3.77 -14.52
CA GLY A 47 10.72 -4.31 -15.84
C GLY A 47 9.81 -5.47 -16.27
N LYS A 48 8.87 -5.91 -15.42
CA LYS A 48 7.84 -6.89 -15.82
C LYS A 48 6.83 -6.24 -16.77
N SER A 49 6.33 -7.06 -17.69
CA SER A 49 5.36 -6.69 -18.70
C SER A 49 4.38 -7.84 -18.88
N PHE A 50 3.10 -7.52 -19.05
CA PHE A 50 1.99 -8.47 -19.04
C PHE A 50 1.09 -8.27 -20.25
N ASN A 51 0.30 -9.29 -20.58
CA ASN A 51 -0.54 -9.28 -21.78
C ASN A 51 -1.92 -8.66 -21.53
N SER A 52 -2.27 -8.41 -20.28
CA SER A 52 -3.53 -7.76 -19.90
C SER A 52 -3.34 -6.84 -18.69
N ILE A 53 -4.26 -5.87 -18.55
CA ILE A 53 -4.29 -4.96 -17.40
C ILE A 53 -4.55 -5.74 -16.11
N ASP A 54 -5.53 -6.66 -16.12
CA ASP A 54 -5.91 -7.43 -14.94
C ASP A 54 -4.73 -8.26 -14.41
N GLU A 55 -4.03 -8.98 -15.29
CA GLU A 55 -2.82 -9.73 -14.92
C GLU A 55 -1.74 -8.82 -14.31
N ALA A 56 -1.48 -7.66 -14.93
CA ALA A 56 -0.49 -6.72 -14.44
C ALA A 56 -0.84 -6.16 -13.06
N VAL A 57 -2.11 -5.86 -12.83
CA VAL A 57 -2.63 -5.29 -11.59
C VAL A 57 -2.67 -6.33 -10.49
N ASP A 58 -3.11 -7.56 -10.76
CA ASP A 58 -3.18 -8.64 -9.78
C ASP A 58 -1.79 -9.03 -9.28
N GLU A 59 -0.83 -9.23 -10.19
CA GLU A 59 0.56 -9.52 -9.82
C GLU A 59 1.19 -8.36 -9.04
N PHE A 60 0.97 -7.11 -9.48
CA PHE A 60 1.42 -5.94 -8.73
C PHE A 60 0.84 -5.90 -7.32
N ALA A 61 -0.48 -6.02 -7.18
CA ALA A 61 -1.18 -5.89 -5.91
C ALA A 61 -0.74 -6.98 -4.92
N LYS A 62 -0.56 -8.22 -5.41
CA LYS A 62 -0.04 -9.33 -4.63
C LYS A 62 1.38 -9.03 -4.13
N THR A 63 2.33 -8.72 -5.01
CA THR A 63 3.71 -8.43 -4.60
C THR A 63 3.78 -7.22 -3.67
N TYR A 64 3.03 -6.16 -3.99
CA TYR A 64 3.00 -4.92 -3.20
C TYR A 64 2.49 -5.17 -1.77
N THR A 65 1.47 -6.01 -1.61
CA THR A 65 0.86 -6.30 -0.31
C THR A 65 1.63 -7.33 0.50
N GLU A 66 2.29 -8.28 -0.17
CA GLU A 66 3.25 -9.20 0.46
C GLU A 66 4.43 -8.42 1.06
N GLU A 67 5.02 -7.48 0.33
CA GLU A 67 6.12 -6.63 0.83
C GLU A 67 5.64 -5.70 1.96
N ALA A 68 4.41 -5.17 1.86
CA ALA A 68 3.76 -4.40 2.93
C ALA A 68 3.29 -5.25 4.12
N LYS A 69 3.38 -6.59 4.04
CA LYS A 69 2.90 -7.56 5.04
C LYS A 69 1.42 -7.39 5.42
N VAL A 70 0.57 -7.07 4.45
CA VAL A 70 -0.88 -6.91 4.64
C VAL A 70 -1.64 -8.05 3.98
N SER A 71 -2.66 -8.56 4.67
CA SER A 71 -3.42 -9.75 4.23
C SER A 71 -4.71 -9.41 3.49
N LYS A 72 -5.16 -8.14 3.54
CA LYS A 72 -6.41 -7.68 2.94
C LYS A 72 -6.19 -6.38 2.21
N TYR A 73 -6.58 -6.37 0.94
CA TYR A 73 -6.52 -5.20 0.08
C TYR A 73 -7.67 -5.21 -0.93
N ASP A 74 -7.93 -4.06 -1.51
CA ASP A 74 -8.85 -3.84 -2.61
C ASP A 74 -8.16 -2.95 -3.65
N VAL A 75 -8.37 -3.24 -4.93
CA VAL A 75 -7.78 -2.48 -6.02
C VAL A 75 -8.87 -1.79 -6.83
N TYR A 76 -8.64 -0.53 -7.17
CA TYR A 76 -9.57 0.30 -7.92
C TYR A 76 -8.83 1.01 -9.05
N TYR A 77 -9.25 0.77 -10.28
CA TYR A 77 -8.78 1.52 -11.44
C TYR A 77 -9.91 1.63 -12.47
N LYS A 78 -9.80 2.60 -13.38
CA LYS A 78 -10.77 2.75 -14.48
C LYS A 78 -10.08 3.25 -15.73
N ALA A 79 -10.01 2.38 -16.74
CA ALA A 79 -9.54 2.76 -18.07
C ALA A 79 -10.57 3.69 -18.74
N THR A 80 -10.09 4.82 -19.28
CA THR A 80 -10.89 5.73 -20.10
C THR A 80 -10.12 6.09 -21.37
N THR A 81 -10.82 6.58 -22.39
CA THR A 81 -10.20 7.01 -23.65
C THR A 81 -9.20 8.16 -23.47
N LYS A 82 -9.38 9.01 -22.44
CA LYS A 82 -8.41 10.08 -22.11
C LYS A 82 -7.07 9.48 -21.66
N TYR A 83 -7.11 8.48 -20.79
CA TYR A 83 -5.94 7.79 -20.24
C TYR A 83 -5.27 6.85 -21.25
N GLN A 84 -6.05 6.23 -22.14
CA GLN A 84 -5.51 5.43 -23.26
C GLN A 84 -4.66 6.28 -24.21
N LYS A 85 -5.07 7.52 -24.52
CA LYS A 85 -4.25 8.44 -25.34
C LYS A 85 -2.92 8.81 -24.70
N GLN A 86 -2.85 8.75 -23.37
CA GLN A 86 -1.65 9.03 -22.59
C GLN A 86 -0.86 7.75 -22.27
N HIS A 87 -1.35 6.59 -22.74
CA HIS A 87 -0.80 5.26 -22.47
C HIS A 87 -0.58 4.99 -20.97
N GLN A 88 -1.42 5.61 -20.12
CA GLN A 88 -1.26 5.58 -18.68
C GLN A 88 -2.61 5.64 -17.98
N ILE A 89 -2.94 4.59 -17.23
CA ILE A 89 -4.19 4.46 -16.48
C ILE A 89 -3.87 4.56 -14.99
N PRO A 90 -4.34 5.60 -14.28
CA PRO A 90 -4.17 5.72 -12.84
C PRO A 90 -5.10 4.75 -12.10
N GLY A 91 -4.59 4.19 -11.01
CA GLY A 91 -5.29 3.29 -10.12
C GLY A 91 -4.87 3.51 -8.67
N VAL A 92 -5.59 2.88 -7.76
CA VAL A 92 -5.34 2.93 -6.32
C VAL A 92 -5.52 1.55 -5.72
N ILE A 93 -4.53 1.13 -4.93
CA ILE A 93 -4.66 0.00 -4.03
C ILE A 93 -4.95 0.52 -2.63
N VAL A 94 -5.86 -0.14 -1.94
CA VAL A 94 -6.30 0.22 -0.59
C VAL A 94 -6.13 -0.98 0.30
N PHE A 95 -5.54 -0.80 1.47
CA PHE A 95 -5.25 -1.91 2.38
C PHE A 95 -5.26 -1.42 3.83
N ASN A 96 -5.55 -2.33 4.74
CA ASN A 96 -5.51 -2.04 6.18
C ASN A 96 -4.11 -2.28 6.71
N MET A 97 -3.56 -1.30 7.42
CA MET A 97 -2.28 -1.43 8.12
C MET A 97 -2.51 -1.42 9.62
N PRO A 98 -1.89 -2.34 10.39
CA PRO A 98 -1.89 -2.25 11.84
C PRO A 98 -1.07 -1.02 12.26
N VAL A 99 -1.64 -0.18 13.13
CA VAL A 99 -0.97 1.03 13.65
C VAL A 99 -0.46 0.88 15.09
N ASP A 100 -0.89 -0.18 15.78
CA ASP A 100 -0.40 -0.55 17.10
C ASP A 100 -0.54 -2.06 17.35
N ASN A 101 0.02 -2.51 18.47
CA ASN A 101 -0.03 -3.90 18.91
C ASN A 101 -1.44 -4.29 19.42
N GLU A 102 -2.39 -3.35 19.50
CA GLU A 102 -3.77 -3.58 19.93
C GLU A 102 -4.73 -3.92 18.76
N LYS A 103 -4.19 -4.18 17.57
CA LYS A 103 -4.94 -4.51 16.34
C LYS A 103 -5.79 -3.35 15.82
N HIS A 104 -5.49 -2.11 16.18
CA HIS A 104 -6.09 -0.99 15.47
C HIS A 104 -5.55 -0.98 14.04
N GLU A 105 -6.47 -1.11 13.08
CA GLU A 105 -6.15 -1.05 11.66
C GLU A 105 -6.59 0.30 11.09
N VAL A 106 -5.70 0.93 10.35
CA VAL A 106 -6.01 2.13 9.58
C VAL A 106 -6.03 1.77 8.10
N LEU A 107 -7.02 2.28 7.38
CA LEU A 107 -7.11 2.12 5.95
C LEU A 107 -6.10 3.07 5.29
N HIS A 108 -5.21 2.50 4.48
CA HIS A 108 -4.22 3.21 3.68
C HIS A 108 -4.60 3.14 2.21
N ILE A 109 -4.24 4.19 1.48
CA ILE A 109 -4.45 4.37 0.05
C ILE A 109 -3.07 4.53 -0.58
N ALA A 110 -2.77 3.77 -1.64
CA ALA A 110 -1.55 3.93 -2.42
C ALA A 110 -1.89 4.05 -3.91
N PRO A 111 -1.57 5.19 -4.55
CA PRO A 111 -1.68 5.34 -5.99
C PRO A 111 -0.69 4.46 -6.76
N PHE A 112 -1.13 3.93 -7.89
CA PHE A 112 -0.29 3.26 -8.89
C PHE A 112 -0.71 3.64 -10.31
N TYR A 113 0.12 3.28 -11.27
CA TYR A 113 -0.06 3.60 -12.68
C TYR A 113 0.18 2.38 -13.54
N ILE A 114 -0.79 2.06 -14.40
CA ILE A 114 -0.66 1.05 -15.44
C ILE A 114 -0.17 1.76 -16.69
N ASN A 115 1.01 1.41 -17.17
CA ASN A 115 1.57 1.92 -18.41
C ASN A 115 1.34 0.90 -19.52
N GLU A 116 0.88 1.39 -20.67
CA GLU A 116 0.68 0.60 -21.88
C GLU A 116 1.80 0.88 -22.89
N LYS A 117 2.38 -0.17 -23.46
CA LYS A 117 3.31 -0.07 -24.59
C LYS A 117 3.17 -1.29 -25.48
N ASP A 118 2.92 -1.08 -26.77
CA ASP A 118 2.82 -2.15 -27.77
C ASP A 118 1.85 -3.28 -27.35
N ASN A 119 0.68 -2.92 -26.82
CA ASN A 119 -0.34 -3.82 -26.24
C ASN A 119 0.14 -4.66 -25.04
N HIS A 120 1.24 -4.27 -24.40
CA HIS A 120 1.67 -4.86 -23.13
C HIS A 120 1.58 -3.84 -22.00
N TYR A 121 1.41 -4.35 -20.78
CA TYR A 121 1.10 -3.55 -19.61
C TYR A 121 2.15 -3.74 -18.53
N SER A 122 2.55 -2.65 -17.88
CA SER A 122 3.41 -2.66 -16.70
C SER A 122 2.82 -1.77 -15.62
N VAL A 123 3.04 -2.11 -14.35
CA VAL A 123 2.51 -1.32 -13.23
C VAL A 123 3.65 -0.70 -12.42
N ALA A 124 3.48 0.56 -12.06
CA ALA A 124 4.42 1.27 -11.22
C ALA A 124 3.70 2.10 -10.15
N ALA A 125 4.25 2.11 -8.94
CA ALA A 125 3.95 3.08 -7.89
C ALA A 125 5.19 3.94 -7.64
N TYR A 126 4.98 5.25 -7.48
CA TYR A 126 6.06 6.24 -7.34
C TYR A 126 6.05 6.97 -6.01
N SER A 127 5.00 6.81 -5.19
CA SER A 127 4.87 7.49 -3.91
C SER A 127 4.39 6.58 -2.80
N ILE A 128 4.56 7.11 -1.59
CA ILE A 128 4.09 6.58 -0.33
C ILE A 128 2.57 6.35 -0.30
N SER A 129 2.17 5.25 0.33
CA SER A 129 0.83 5.05 0.81
C SER A 129 0.48 6.11 1.88
N VAL A 130 -0.77 6.52 1.94
CA VAL A 130 -1.27 7.55 2.84
C VAL A 130 -2.45 7.03 3.66
N SER A 131 -2.48 7.34 4.96
CA SER A 131 -3.63 7.03 5.82
C SER A 131 -4.87 7.82 5.38
N THR A 132 -6.01 7.16 5.48
CA THR A 132 -7.35 7.76 5.27
C THR A 132 -7.87 8.58 6.44
N ASP A 133 -7.15 8.70 7.56
CA ASP A 133 -7.62 9.46 8.72
C ASP A 133 -7.89 10.93 8.37
N ARG A 134 -7.07 11.51 7.49
CA ARG A 134 -7.31 12.84 6.92
C ARG A 134 -8.68 12.94 6.20
N ILE A 135 -9.14 11.86 5.57
CA ILE A 135 -10.45 11.82 4.89
C ILE A 135 -11.59 11.75 5.91
N LYS A 136 -11.38 11.04 7.03
CA LYS A 136 -12.36 10.98 8.12
C LYS A 136 -12.57 12.37 8.73
N GLU A 137 -11.49 13.09 8.97
CA GLU A 137 -11.49 14.43 9.55
C GLU A 137 -11.93 15.52 8.57
N SER A 138 -11.71 15.33 7.27
CA SER A 138 -12.09 16.33 6.28
C SER A 138 -13.63 16.50 6.17
N PRO A 139 -14.14 17.75 6.18
CA PRO A 139 -15.55 18.03 5.95
C PRO A 139 -15.95 17.90 4.46
N LYS A 140 -14.97 17.91 3.54
CA LYS A 140 -15.22 17.89 2.09
C LYS A 140 -14.47 16.75 1.42
N TYR A 141 -13.19 16.95 1.15
CA TYR A 141 -12.33 16.00 0.47
C TYR A 141 -10.87 16.16 0.91
N VAL A 142 -10.03 15.20 0.53
CA VAL A 142 -8.57 15.28 0.64
C VAL A 142 -7.99 15.04 -0.75
N ILE A 143 -6.97 15.81 -1.11
CA ILE A 143 -6.22 15.64 -2.36
C ILE A 143 -4.88 14.98 -2.05
N TYR A 144 -4.54 13.97 -2.83
CA TYR A 144 -3.19 13.42 -2.91
C TYR A 144 -2.67 13.61 -4.32
N THR A 145 -1.84 14.64 -4.48
CA THR A 145 -1.19 14.98 -5.75
C THR A 145 -0.01 14.06 -6.00
N GLN A 146 0.15 13.64 -7.24
CA GLN A 146 1.18 12.74 -7.68
C GLN A 146 1.77 13.24 -9.02
N PRO A 147 2.96 13.86 -8.99
CA PRO A 147 3.64 14.25 -10.21
C PRO A 147 4.16 13.01 -10.93
N LEU A 148 3.91 12.91 -12.23
CA LEU A 148 4.37 11.81 -13.06
C LEU A 148 4.80 12.31 -14.45
N LYS A 149 6.11 12.42 -14.64
CA LYS A 149 6.75 12.97 -15.84
C LYS A 149 6.22 14.39 -16.13
N ASN A 150 5.42 14.55 -17.19
CA ASN A 150 4.91 15.83 -17.68
C ASN A 150 3.51 16.17 -17.14
N ASN A 151 2.90 15.25 -16.39
CA ASN A 151 1.53 15.35 -15.91
C ASN A 151 1.50 15.30 -14.38
N ASN A 152 0.45 15.86 -13.79
CA ASN A 152 0.10 15.68 -12.39
C ASN A 152 -1.24 14.96 -12.29
N TYR A 153 -1.31 14.02 -11.36
CA TYR A 153 -2.54 13.33 -11.01
C TYR A 153 -2.96 13.72 -9.61
N ASP A 154 -4.14 14.31 -9.50
CA ASP A 154 -4.81 14.54 -8.23
C ASP A 154 -5.79 13.41 -7.95
N PHE A 155 -5.48 12.63 -6.91
CA PHE A 155 -6.39 11.63 -6.36
C PHE A 155 -7.20 12.29 -5.24
N ILE A 156 -8.47 12.53 -5.50
CA ILE A 156 -9.35 13.34 -4.64
C ILE A 156 -10.34 12.41 -3.95
N PHE A 157 -10.24 12.27 -2.63
CA PHE A 157 -11.08 11.36 -1.87
C PHE A 157 -12.12 12.10 -1.04
N SER A 158 -13.35 11.63 -1.06
CA SER A 158 -14.44 12.17 -0.24
C SER A 158 -15.37 11.09 0.29
N LYS A 159 -15.97 11.35 1.45
CA LYS A 159 -17.10 10.59 2.00
C LYS A 159 -18.38 10.77 1.17
N HIS A 160 -18.51 11.89 0.43
CA HIS A 160 -19.70 12.23 -0.33
C HIS A 160 -19.36 12.66 -1.75
N LYS A 161 -20.01 12.03 -2.74
CA LYS A 161 -19.83 12.35 -4.16
C LYS A 161 -20.01 13.83 -4.48
N LEU A 162 -20.94 14.52 -3.81
CA LEU A 162 -21.26 15.93 -4.08
C LEU A 162 -20.10 16.89 -3.79
N TYR A 163 -19.12 16.47 -2.98
CA TYR A 163 -17.94 17.29 -2.69
C TYR A 163 -16.78 17.02 -3.64
N LEU A 164 -16.86 16.02 -4.51
CA LEU A 164 -15.82 15.81 -5.51
C LEU A 164 -15.91 16.89 -6.58
N PRO A 165 -14.79 17.56 -6.92
CA PRO A 165 -14.76 18.45 -8.08
C PRO A 165 -14.94 17.65 -9.37
N GLU A 166 -15.18 18.37 -10.47
CA GLU A 166 -15.19 17.76 -11.80
C GLU A 166 -13.86 17.04 -12.05
N SER A 167 -13.95 15.74 -12.26
CA SER A 167 -12.80 14.83 -12.35
C SER A 167 -12.91 14.02 -13.63
N ASP A 168 -11.79 13.68 -14.25
CA ASP A 168 -11.74 12.85 -15.45
C ASP A 168 -12.32 11.46 -15.21
N VAL A 169 -12.10 10.94 -14.01
CA VAL A 169 -12.65 9.68 -13.52
C VAL A 169 -13.23 9.87 -12.14
N VAL A 170 -14.38 9.24 -11.91
CA VAL A 170 -14.94 9.05 -10.56
C VAL A 170 -15.18 7.56 -10.33
N ILE A 171 -14.63 7.04 -9.23
CA ILE A 171 -14.78 5.66 -8.77
C ILE A 171 -15.55 5.66 -7.45
N ASN A 172 -16.60 4.82 -7.35
CA ASN A 172 -17.34 4.58 -6.12
C ASN A 172 -16.75 3.36 -5.40
N MET A 173 -16.01 3.60 -4.33
CA MET A 173 -15.37 2.59 -3.50
C MET A 173 -16.33 2.12 -2.41
N LYS A 174 -17.43 1.47 -2.84
CA LYS A 174 -18.58 1.12 -1.97
C LYS A 174 -18.18 0.44 -0.66
N LYS A 175 -17.23 -0.49 -0.71
CA LYS A 175 -16.73 -1.25 0.45
C LYS A 175 -16.17 -0.35 1.55
N HIS A 176 -15.53 0.76 1.16
CA HIS A 176 -14.91 1.71 2.08
C HIS A 176 -15.79 2.94 2.35
N LYS A 177 -17.00 3.03 1.74
CA LYS A 177 -17.88 4.20 1.81
C LYS A 177 -17.18 5.50 1.38
N LEU A 178 -16.33 5.40 0.36
CA LEU A 178 -15.57 6.53 -0.20
C LEU A 178 -15.86 6.69 -1.69
N PHE A 179 -15.70 7.91 -2.16
CA PHE A 179 -15.61 8.24 -3.57
C PHE A 179 -14.20 8.77 -3.86
N MET A 180 -13.68 8.39 -5.02
CA MET A 180 -12.39 8.86 -5.52
C MET A 180 -12.61 9.54 -6.87
N GLY A 181 -12.28 10.82 -6.95
CA GLY A 181 -12.06 11.54 -8.20
C GLY A 181 -10.58 11.42 -8.60
N ILE A 182 -10.31 11.34 -9.90
CA ILE A 182 -8.96 11.44 -10.46
C ILE A 182 -8.99 12.56 -11.50
N LEU A 183 -8.15 13.57 -11.28
CA LEU A 183 -7.94 14.68 -12.20
C LEU A 183 -6.52 14.60 -12.75
N ASN A 184 -6.38 14.69 -14.08
CA ASN A 184 -5.09 14.77 -14.75
C ASN A 184 -4.94 16.13 -15.45
N TYR A 185 -3.83 16.81 -15.19
CA TYR A 185 -3.46 18.09 -15.80
C TYR A 185 -1.94 18.15 -16.07
N ASP A 186 -1.57 18.89 -17.12
CA ASP A 186 -0.17 19.05 -17.51
C ASP A 186 0.59 19.94 -16.50
N ASN A 187 1.91 19.75 -16.38
CA ASN A 187 2.78 20.51 -15.46
C ASN A 187 2.75 22.04 -15.66
N SER A 188 2.22 22.56 -16.77
CA SER A 188 2.07 23.99 -17.03
C SER A 188 0.98 24.66 -16.19
N TYR A 189 0.19 23.91 -15.43
CA TYR A 189 -0.96 24.43 -14.67
C TYR A 189 -0.66 24.83 -13.22
N ILE A 190 0.60 24.86 -12.78
CA ILE A 190 0.97 25.49 -11.50
C ILE A 190 1.34 26.96 -11.76
N GLU A 191 0.37 27.74 -12.21
CA GLU A 191 0.34 29.18 -11.94
C GLU A 191 -0.81 29.41 -10.94
N ILE A 192 -0.44 29.53 -9.66
CA ILE A 192 -1.28 30.17 -8.64
C ILE A 192 -0.52 31.40 -8.17
#